data_AF-A0A968ANU6-F1
#
_entry.id   AF-A0A968ANU6-F1
#
_cell.length_a   1.000
_cell.length_b   1.000
_cell.length_c   1.000
_cell.angle_alpha   90.00
_cell.angle_beta   90.00
_cell.angle_gamma   90.00
#
_symmetry.space_group_name_H-M   'P 1'
#
loop_
_entity.id
_entity.type
_entity.pdbx_description
1 polymer ?
#
loop_
_entity_poly.entity_id
_entity_poly.type
_entity_poly.pdbx_seq_one_letter_code
_entity_poly.pdbx_strand_id
1 'polypeptide(L)'
;MSDLEGEFFKNPTGSLVTVKCYPWQVGGKVLLLGDAAHAIVPFYGQGMNCAFEDCTHLNACIDKYGNNWERVFSEFGKMRKQDTDAIADLALENFIEMRDSTT
;
A
#
# COMPACT_ATOMS: atom_id res chain seq x y z
N MET A 1 -3.07 -5.85 36.74
CA MET A 1 -3.26 -4.54 36.09
C MET A 1 -2.13 -4.40 35.09
N SER A 2 -2.39 -3.96 33.86
CA SER A 2 -1.31 -3.69 32.89
C SER A 2 -0.46 -2.53 33.38
N ASP A 3 0.86 -2.68 33.30
CA ASP A 3 1.84 -1.63 33.58
C ASP A 3 1.96 -0.71 32.37
N LEU A 4 1.02 0.23 32.24
CA LEU A 4 0.96 1.14 31.09
C LEU A 4 2.21 2.04 30.98
N GLU A 5 2.80 2.41 32.11
CA GLU A 5 4.02 3.23 32.16
C GLU A 5 5.22 2.44 31.63
N GLY A 6 5.41 1.22 32.14
CA GLY A 6 6.44 0.31 31.66
C GLY A 6 6.27 -0.03 30.18
N GLU A 7 5.04 -0.26 29.71
CA GLU A 7 4.74 -0.51 28.30
C GLU A 7 5.03 0.72 27.41
N PHE A 8 4.70 1.92 27.87
CA PHE A 8 4.94 3.16 27.13
C PHE A 8 6.44 3.41 26.89
N PHE A 9 7.27 3.28 27.92
CA PHE A 9 8.72 3.50 27.78
C PHE A 9 9.47 2.34 27.12
N LYS A 10 8.91 1.13 27.17
CA LYS A 10 9.49 -0.06 26.53
C LYS A 10 9.23 -0.09 25.01
N ASN A 11 8.05 0.36 24.56
CA ASN A 11 7.67 0.28 23.15
C ASN A 11 8.13 1.54 22.40
N PRO A 12 8.99 1.41 21.37
CA PRO A 12 9.48 2.57 20.63
C PRO A 12 8.38 3.22 19.79
N THR A 13 8.47 4.54 19.61
CA THR A 13 7.61 5.27 18.68
C THR A 13 7.91 4.86 17.24
N GLY A 14 6.90 4.33 16.54
CA GLY A 14 7.00 3.99 15.12
C GLY A 14 6.98 5.23 14.23
N SER A 15 7.76 5.20 13.14
CA SER A 15 7.69 6.21 12.08
C SER A 15 6.63 5.82 11.05
N LEU A 16 5.79 6.77 10.65
CA LEU A 16 4.75 6.58 9.64
C LEU A 16 5.13 7.35 8.38
N VAL A 17 5.10 6.69 7.22
CA VAL A 17 5.50 7.28 5.93
C VAL A 17 4.53 6.88 4.83
N THR A 18 4.39 7.75 3.83
CA THR A 18 3.73 7.43 2.56
C THR A 18 4.78 7.39 1.46
N VAL A 19 4.82 6.30 0.69
CA VAL A 19 5.72 6.11 -0.45
C VAL A 19 4.89 5.84 -1.69
N LYS A 20 5.02 6.71 -2.70
CA LYS A 20 4.47 6.50 -4.04
C LYS A 20 5.61 6.30 -5.01
N CYS A 21 5.67 5.15 -5.68
CA CYS A 21 6.66 4.88 -6.72
C CYS A 21 6.00 4.36 -8.00
N TYR A 22 6.73 4.45 -9.11
CA TYR A 22 6.39 3.88 -10.42
C TYR A 22 7.60 3.98 -11.37
N PRO A 23 7.83 3.03 -12.30
CA PRO A 23 7.12 1.77 -12.51
C PRO A 23 7.42 0.72 -11.42
N TRP A 24 6.52 -0.24 -11.24
CA TRP A 24 6.67 -1.30 -10.24
C TRP A 24 7.39 -2.55 -10.75
N GLN A 25 7.78 -2.58 -12.02
CA GLN A 25 8.34 -3.76 -12.65
C GLN A 25 9.60 -3.46 -13.43
N VAL A 26 10.45 -4.48 -13.58
CA VAL A 26 11.65 -4.42 -14.41
C VAL A 26 11.73 -5.65 -15.30
N GLY A 27 11.64 -5.42 -16.62
CA GLY A 27 11.93 -6.38 -17.67
C GLY A 27 11.17 -7.70 -17.60
N GLY A 28 9.95 -7.71 -17.05
CA GLY A 28 9.17 -8.94 -16.86
C GLY A 28 9.80 -9.94 -15.89
N LYS A 29 10.77 -9.50 -15.06
CA LYS A 29 11.53 -10.36 -14.14
C LYS A 29 11.24 -10.09 -12.67
N VAL A 30 10.93 -8.84 -12.34
CA VAL A 30 10.69 -8.38 -10.97
C VAL A 30 9.44 -7.51 -10.96
N LEU A 31 8.63 -7.64 -9.92
CA LEU A 31 7.44 -6.84 -9.64
C LEU A 31 7.41 -6.49 -8.14
N LEU A 32 7.12 -5.22 -7.82
CA LEU A 32 6.80 -4.76 -6.46
C LEU A 32 5.30 -4.90 -6.19
N LEU A 33 4.94 -5.29 -4.97
CA LEU A 33 3.56 -5.50 -4.50
C LEU A 33 3.38 -5.00 -3.06
N GLY A 34 2.16 -4.56 -2.71
CA GLY A 34 1.83 -4.06 -1.38
C GLY A 34 2.69 -2.86 -0.97
N ASP A 35 3.09 -2.80 0.31
CA ASP A 35 3.89 -1.70 0.87
C ASP A 35 5.22 -1.45 0.12
N ALA A 36 5.78 -2.46 -0.56
CA ALA A 36 6.98 -2.27 -1.38
C ALA A 36 6.72 -1.38 -2.61
N ALA A 37 5.47 -1.34 -3.10
CA ALA A 37 5.03 -0.50 -4.21
C ALA A 37 4.33 0.79 -3.73
N HIS A 38 3.57 0.70 -2.63
CA HIS A 38 2.69 1.77 -2.13
C HIS A 38 2.53 1.74 -0.59
N ALA A 39 3.60 2.00 0.16
CA ALA A 39 3.45 2.20 1.61
C ALA A 39 2.54 3.41 1.89
N ILE A 40 1.53 3.24 2.73
CA ILE A 40 0.59 4.30 3.10
C ILE A 40 0.46 4.41 4.61
N VAL A 41 0.21 5.63 5.09
CA VAL A 41 -0.10 5.86 6.50
C VAL A 41 -1.40 5.13 6.91
N PRO A 42 -1.50 4.62 8.15
CA PRO A 42 -2.55 3.68 8.54
C PRO A 42 -3.91 4.34 8.87
N PHE A 43 -4.08 5.63 8.60
CA PHE A 43 -5.26 6.40 9.03
C PHE A 43 -6.56 6.03 8.28
N TYR A 44 -6.46 5.27 7.18
CA TYR A 44 -7.64 4.71 6.50
C TYR A 44 -7.79 3.19 6.67
N GLY A 45 -6.85 2.52 7.35
CA GLY A 45 -6.91 1.07 7.58
C GLY A 45 -6.88 0.20 6.32
N GLN A 46 -6.43 0.73 5.17
CA GLN A 46 -6.52 0.04 3.87
C GLN A 46 -5.22 -0.63 3.40
N GLY A 47 -4.07 -0.45 4.08
CA GLY A 47 -2.78 -0.96 3.56
C GLY A 47 -2.82 -2.47 3.24
N MET A 48 -3.22 -3.28 4.23
CA MET A 48 -3.36 -4.74 4.04
C MET A 48 -4.42 -5.10 2.99
N ASN A 49 -5.57 -4.44 3.01
CA ASN A 49 -6.66 -4.73 2.07
C ASN A 49 -6.24 -4.43 0.62
N CYS A 50 -5.55 -3.31 0.41
CA CYS A 50 -5.00 -2.90 -0.86
C CYS A 50 -3.95 -3.91 -1.36
N ALA A 51 -3.08 -4.40 -0.47
CA ALA A 51 -2.11 -5.44 -0.80
C ALA A 51 -2.76 -6.79 -1.16
N PHE A 52 -3.86 -7.17 -0.50
CA PHE A 52 -4.63 -8.37 -0.88
C PHE A 52 -5.36 -8.20 -2.22
N GLU A 53 -5.87 -7.01 -2.48
CA GLU A 53 -6.48 -6.67 -3.77
C GLU A 53 -5.45 -6.72 -4.91
N ASP A 54 -4.20 -6.31 -4.67
CA ASP A 54 -3.12 -6.46 -5.65
C ASP A 54 -2.90 -7.91 -6.06
N CYS A 55 -2.86 -8.84 -5.11
CA CYS A 55 -2.73 -10.27 -5.39
C CYS A 55 -3.86 -10.78 -6.30
N THR A 56 -5.08 -10.33 -6.05
CA THR A 56 -6.26 -10.71 -6.84
C THR A 56 -6.15 -10.19 -8.29
N HIS A 57 -5.78 -8.93 -8.47
CA HIS A 57 -5.62 -8.33 -9.80
C HIS A 57 -4.41 -8.89 -10.56
N LEU A 58 -3.32 -9.19 -9.85
CA LEU A 58 -2.17 -9.86 -10.45
C LEU A 58 -2.56 -11.24 -10.96
N ASN A 59 -3.27 -12.04 -10.16
CA ASN A 59 -3.74 -13.36 -10.58
C ASN A 59 -4.64 -13.26 -11.83
N ALA A 60 -5.57 -12.30 -11.86
CA ALA A 60 -6.42 -12.07 -13.03
C ALA A 60 -5.61 -11.70 -14.29
N CYS A 61 -4.52 -10.94 -14.14
CA CYS A 61 -3.61 -10.63 -15.24
C CYS A 61 -2.85 -11.88 -15.73
N ILE A 62 -2.41 -12.74 -14.80
CA ILE A 62 -1.75 -14.02 -15.12
C ILE A 62 -2.71 -14.93 -15.89
N ASP A 63 -3.95 -15.07 -15.44
CA ASP A 63 -4.97 -15.89 -16.12
C ASP A 63 -5.24 -15.40 -17.54
N LYS A 64 -5.23 -14.07 -17.75
CA LYS A 64 -5.54 -13.45 -19.05
C LYS A 64 -4.37 -13.49 -20.04
N TYR A 65 -3.14 -13.29 -19.58
CA TYR A 65 -1.97 -13.11 -20.45
C TYR A 65 -0.96 -14.27 -20.40
N GLY A 66 -1.18 -15.25 -19.54
CA GLY A 66 -0.35 -16.44 -19.39
C GLY A 66 1.10 -16.09 -19.04
N ASN A 67 2.04 -16.71 -19.77
CA ASN A 67 3.48 -16.57 -19.51
C ASN A 67 4.11 -15.28 -20.08
N ASN A 68 3.31 -14.35 -20.62
CA ASN A 68 3.84 -13.06 -21.07
C ASN A 68 3.99 -12.11 -19.88
N TRP A 69 5.02 -12.35 -19.05
CA TRP A 69 5.25 -11.62 -17.80
C TRP A 69 5.44 -10.12 -17.98
N GLU A 70 6.06 -9.69 -19.07
CA GLU A 70 6.20 -8.26 -19.39
C GLU A 70 4.81 -7.61 -19.56
N ARG A 71 3.90 -8.28 -20.26
CA ARG A 71 2.52 -7.82 -20.42
C ARG A 71 1.73 -7.94 -19.11
N VAL A 72 1.85 -9.05 -18.38
CA VAL A 72 1.20 -9.23 -17.06
C VAL A 72 1.55 -8.07 -16.14
N PHE A 73 2.84 -7.78 -15.95
CA PHE A 73 3.31 -6.76 -15.02
C PHE A 73 2.98 -5.34 -15.50
N SER A 74 3.11 -5.06 -16.80
CA SER A 74 2.71 -3.77 -17.38
C SER A 74 1.23 -3.49 -17.16
N GLU A 75 0.35 -4.45 -17.46
CA GLU A 75 -1.10 -4.25 -17.35
C GLU A 75 -1.56 -4.19 -15.89
N PHE A 76 -0.99 -5.03 -15.03
CA PHE A 76 -1.21 -4.95 -13.58
C PHE A 76 -0.85 -3.57 -13.03
N GLY A 77 0.36 -3.08 -13.33
CA GLY A 77 0.84 -1.80 -12.81
C GLY A 77 0.00 -0.63 -13.29
N LYS A 78 -0.42 -0.60 -14.56
CA LYS A 78 -1.31 0.45 -15.09
C LYS A 78 -2.67 0.45 -14.40
N MET A 79 -3.23 -0.73 -14.15
CA MET A 79 -4.54 -0.89 -13.53
C MET A 79 -4.53 -0.42 -12.07
N ARG A 80 -3.54 -0.87 -11.30
CA ARG A 80 -3.49 -0.65 -9.84
C ARG A 80 -2.91 0.68 -9.41
N LYS A 81 -2.10 1.34 -10.25
CA LYS A 81 -1.42 2.59 -9.87
C LYS A 81 -2.41 3.70 -9.49
N GLN A 82 -3.50 3.84 -10.24
CA GLN A 82 -4.50 4.87 -9.96
C GLN A 82 -5.20 4.64 -8.62
N ASP A 83 -5.62 3.41 -8.34
CA ASP A 83 -6.32 3.06 -7.10
C ASP A 83 -5.42 3.23 -5.87
N THR A 84 -4.19 2.73 -5.95
CA THR A 84 -3.21 2.80 -4.85
C THR A 84 -2.81 4.23 -4.54
N ASP A 85 -2.66 5.10 -5.56
CA ASP A 85 -2.38 6.51 -5.34
C ASP A 85 -3.56 7.24 -4.68
N ALA A 86 -4.80 6.91 -5.08
CA ALA A 86 -6.01 7.48 -4.51
C ALA A 86 -6.17 7.09 -3.03
N ILE A 87 -5.94 5.82 -2.67
CA ILE A 87 -5.99 5.37 -1.28
C ILE A 87 -4.90 6.05 -0.42
N ALA A 88 -3.70 6.24 -0.98
CA ALA A 88 -2.63 6.95 -0.29
C ALA A 88 -2.99 8.43 0.00
N ASP A 89 -3.67 9.10 -0.94
CA ASP A 89 -4.13 10.48 -0.75
C ASP A 89 -5.27 10.54 0.28
N LEU A 90 -6.26 9.65 0.19
CA LEU A 90 -7.35 9.55 1.17
C LEU A 90 -6.83 9.27 2.59
N ALA A 91 -5.79 8.45 2.72
CA ALA A 91 -5.17 8.17 4.02
C ALA A 91 -4.45 9.40 4.59
N LEU A 92 -3.86 10.25 3.75
CA LEU A 92 -3.23 11.50 4.17
C LEU A 92 -4.27 12.58 4.52
N GLU A 93 -5.36 12.66 3.76
CA GLU A 93 -6.49 13.54 4.06
C GLU A 93 -7.12 13.18 5.41
N ASN A 94 -7.35 11.89 5.66
CA ASN A 94 -7.88 11.41 6.93
C ASN A 94 -6.95 11.73 8.12
N PHE A 95 -5.63 11.64 7.93
CA PHE A 95 -4.67 12.08 8.95
C PHE A 95 -4.84 13.56 9.32
N ILE A 96 -5.01 14.43 8.32
CA ILE A 96 -5.22 15.87 8.53
C ILE A 96 -6.55 16.09 9.26
N GLU A 97 -7.62 15.41 8.84
CA GLU A 97 -8.94 15.51 9.46
C GLU A 97 -8.91 15.09 10.94
N MET A 98 -8.33 13.93 11.26
CA MET A 98 -8.22 13.43 12.64
C MET A 98 -7.38 14.34 13.54
N ARG A 99 -6.36 14.99 12.98
CA ARG A 99 -5.50 15.93 13.71
C ARG A 99 -6.22 17.25 14.00
N ASP A 100 -6.89 17.82 13.00
CA ASP A 100 -7.37 19.21 13.05
C ASP A 100 -8.86 19.34 13.43
N SER A 101 -9.67 18.29 13.30
CA SER A 101 -11.14 18.36 13.47
C SER A 101 -11.64 17.95 14.86
N THR A 102 -10.76 17.81 15.85
CA THR A 102 -11.17 17.62 17.26
C THR A 102 -11.44 18.96 17.92
N THR A 103 -12.57 19.59 17.58
CA THR A 103 -13.14 20.74 18.32
C THR A 103 -14.32 20.30 19.17
#